data_AF-A0A380WHT2-F1
#
_entry.id   AF-A0A380WHT2-F1
#
_cell.length_a   1.000
_cell.length_b   1.000
_cell.length_c   1.000
_cell.angle_alpha   90.00
_cell.angle_beta   90.00
_cell.angle_gamma   90.00
#
_symmetry.space_group_name_H-M   'P 1'
#
loop_
_entity.id
_entity.type
_entity.pdbx_description
1 polymer ?
#
loop_
_entity_poly.entity_id
_entity_poly.type
_entity_poly.pdbx_seq_one_letter_code
_entity_poly.pdbx_strand_id
1 'polypeptide(L)'
;MQGGPEISNDTTYLDIVADRRVVIAYVMALAGIRFSAALATIEFTAEGNGTRLTYVEQDSFLDGQYGLADREAGCRSRLETLTGEVETVAVAA
;
A
#
# COMPACT_ATOMS: atom_id res chain seq x y z
N MET A 1 20.02 -3.99 1.05
CA MET A 1 21.12 -3.32 0.33
C MET A 1 21.15 -1.86 0.78
N GLN A 2 22.17 -1.43 1.52
CA GLN A 2 22.31 -0.01 1.90
C GLN A 2 23.12 0.70 0.81
N GLY A 3 22.63 1.85 0.32
CA GLY A 3 23.31 2.68 -0.70
C GLY A 3 22.68 2.73 -2.09
N GLY A 4 21.43 2.27 -2.27
CA GLY A 4 20.68 2.45 -3.53
C GLY A 4 20.17 3.88 -3.72
N PRO A 5 19.73 4.25 -4.93
CA PRO A 5 19.08 5.54 -5.17
C PRO A 5 17.84 5.69 -4.27
N GLU A 6 17.58 6.91 -3.81
CA GLU A 6 16.44 7.20 -2.95
C GLU A 6 15.12 6.82 -3.64
N ILE A 7 14.24 6.11 -2.93
CA ILE A 7 12.86 5.89 -3.33
C ILE A 7 11.97 6.68 -2.37
N SER A 8 11.19 7.63 -2.88
CA SER A 8 10.26 8.43 -2.09
C SER A 8 8.81 8.07 -2.41
N ASN A 9 7.95 8.13 -1.40
CA ASN A 9 6.51 8.02 -1.50
C ASN A 9 5.89 9.28 -0.87
N ASP A 10 5.19 10.06 -1.67
CA ASP A 10 4.44 11.23 -1.21
C ASP A 10 2.95 10.88 -1.24
N THR A 11 2.33 10.79 -0.07
CA THR A 11 0.95 10.30 0.12
C THR A 11 0.08 11.40 0.73
N THR A 12 -1.12 11.58 0.16
CA THR A 12 -2.20 12.39 0.72
C THR A 12 -3.38 11.48 1.08
N TYR A 13 -3.87 11.61 2.32
CA TYR A 13 -5.12 10.98 2.75
C TYR A 13 -6.31 11.79 2.22
N LEU A 14 -7.24 11.10 1.55
CA LEU A 14 -8.39 11.73 0.90
C LEU A 14 -9.71 11.47 1.64
N ASP A 15 -9.89 10.27 2.20
CA ASP A 15 -11.06 9.89 2.99
C ASP A 15 -10.65 8.89 4.07
N ILE A 16 -11.20 9.05 5.27
CA ILE A 16 -10.99 8.12 6.38
C ILE A 16 -12.32 7.91 7.08
N VAL A 17 -12.79 6.67 7.07
CA VAL A 17 -13.91 6.20 7.88
C VAL A 17 -13.35 5.18 8.86
N ALA A 18 -13.43 5.50 10.16
CA ALA A 18 -12.94 4.64 11.22
C ALA A 18 -13.41 3.18 11.04
N ASP A 19 -12.46 2.26 11.17
CA ASP A 19 -12.61 0.80 11.09
C ASP A 19 -13.24 0.27 9.79
N ARG A 20 -13.34 1.10 8.74
CA ARG A 20 -14.08 0.74 7.52
C ARG A 20 -13.36 1.08 6.24
N ARG A 21 -12.80 2.29 6.11
CA ARG A 21 -12.20 2.71 4.84
C ARG A 21 -11.10 3.74 5.00
N VAL A 22 -10.07 3.61 4.19
CA VAL A 22 -9.06 4.63 3.95
C VAL A 22 -8.88 4.80 2.44
N VAL A 23 -8.96 6.03 1.94
CA VAL A 23 -8.64 6.37 0.55
C VAL A 23 -7.43 7.29 0.54
N ILE A 24 -6.41 6.94 -0.23
CA ILE A 24 -5.18 7.73 -0.38
C ILE A 24 -4.85 7.95 -1.85
N ALA A 25 -4.29 9.11 -2.17
CA ALA A 25 -3.57 9.30 -3.42
C ALA A 25 -2.08 9.43 -3.12
N TYR A 26 -1.23 8.84 -3.95
CA TYR A 26 0.20 8.93 -3.73
C TYR A 26 1.02 8.94 -5.02
N VAL A 27 2.24 9.45 -4.93
CA VAL A 27 3.22 9.50 -6.01
C VAL A 27 4.51 8.82 -5.55
N MET A 28 5.09 7.98 -6.40
CA MET A 28 6.40 7.38 -6.18
C MET A 28 7.45 8.04 -7.06
N ALA A 29 8.64 8.24 -6.51
CA ALA A 29 9.80 8.70 -7.27
C ALA A 29 11.07 7.92 -6.92
N LEU A 30 11.96 7.80 -7.90
CA LEU A 30 13.30 7.24 -7.75
C LEU A 30 14.31 8.35 -8.09
N ALA A 31 15.21 8.67 -7.16
CA ALA A 31 16.16 9.76 -7.28
C ALA A 31 15.50 11.09 -7.71
N GLY A 32 14.31 11.39 -7.14
CA GLY A 32 13.51 12.57 -7.46
C GLY A 32 12.70 12.49 -8.76
N ILE A 33 12.87 11.45 -9.59
CA ILE A 33 12.12 11.25 -10.83
C ILE A 33 10.86 10.44 -10.55
N ARG A 34 9.69 11.06 -10.75
CA ARG A 34 8.39 10.40 -10.54
C ARG A 34 8.18 9.30 -11.58
N PHE A 35 7.83 8.10 -11.13
CA PHE A 35 7.60 6.96 -12.02
C PHE A 35 6.20 6.36 -11.90
N SER A 36 5.43 6.72 -10.86
CA SER A 36 4.01 6.36 -10.80
C SER A 36 3.19 7.31 -9.95
N ALA A 37 1.90 7.36 -10.23
CA ALA A 37 0.88 7.94 -9.37
C ALA A 37 -0.26 6.94 -9.20
N ALA A 38 -0.87 6.90 -8.01
CA ALA A 38 -1.92 5.95 -7.69
C ALA A 38 -3.00 6.54 -6.81
N LEU A 39 -4.23 6.04 -6.98
CA LEU A 39 -5.33 6.17 -6.04
C LEU A 39 -5.60 4.79 -5.43
N ALA A 40 -5.39 4.65 -4.12
CA ALA A 40 -5.63 3.42 -3.40
C ALA A 40 -6.84 3.54 -2.48
N THR A 41 -7.69 2.52 -2.50
CA THR A 41 -8.83 2.36 -1.61
C THR A 41 -8.63 1.10 -0.79
N ILE A 42 -8.66 1.25 0.52
CA ILE A 42 -8.44 0.20 1.50
C ILE A 42 -9.74 0.06 2.27
N GLU A 43 -10.38 -1.10 2.17
CA GLU A 43 -11.65 -1.38 2.85
C GLU A 43 -11.48 -2.50 3.85
N PHE A 44 -12.13 -2.34 5.01
CA PHE A 44 -12.15 -3.29 6.10
C PHE A 44 -13.58 -3.74 6.34
N THR A 45 -13.80 -5.04 6.32
CA THR A 45 -15.10 -5.65 6.58
C THR A 45 -14.95 -6.80 7.57
N ALA A 46 -15.88 -6.93 8.50
CA ALA A 46 -15.85 -8.05 9.44
C ALA A 46 -16.08 -9.38 8.69
N GLU A 47 -15.25 -10.38 8.97
CA GLU A 47 -15.37 -11.73 8.39
C GLU A 47 -15.15 -12.77 9.50
N GLY A 48 -16.24 -13.25 10.09
CA GLY A 48 -16.20 -14.14 11.26
C GLY A 48 -15.53 -13.44 12.46
N ASN A 49 -14.49 -14.08 13.00
CA ASN A 49 -13.68 -13.52 14.10
C ASN A 49 -12.52 -12.65 13.60
N GLY A 50 -12.44 -12.40 12.29
CA GLY A 50 -11.36 -11.63 11.67
C GLY A 50 -11.87 -10.44 10.87
N THR A 51 -10.96 -9.88 10.08
CA THR A 51 -11.25 -8.77 9.16
C THR A 51 -10.82 -9.17 7.76
N ARG A 52 -11.72 -9.01 6.79
CA ARG A 52 -11.38 -9.01 5.37
C ARG A 52 -10.91 -7.61 4.98
N LEU A 53 -9.63 -7.51 4.63
CA LEU A 53 -9.02 -6.32 4.04
C LEU A 53 -9.06 -6.46 2.52
N THR A 54 -9.67 -5.49 1.84
CA THR A 54 -9.63 -5.37 0.38
C THR A 54 -8.80 -4.15 0.00
N TYR A 55 -7.72 -4.36 -0.74
CA TYR A 55 -6.83 -3.31 -1.22
C TYR A 55 -6.97 -3.18 -2.73
N VAL A 56 -7.47 -2.04 -3.20
CA VAL A 56 -7.60 -1.73 -4.62
C VAL A 56 -6.72 -0.53 -4.94
N GLU A 57 -5.92 -0.66 -5.99
CA GLU A 57 -5.04 0.41 -6.46
C GLU A 57 -5.34 0.71 -7.93
N GLN A 58 -5.48 1.99 -8.24
CA GLN A 58 -5.66 2.50 -9.60
C GLN A 58 -4.39 3.25 -9.98
N ASP A 59 -3.57 2.60 -10.80
CA ASP A 59 -2.22 3.05 -11.11
C ASP A 59 -2.09 3.79 -12.44
N SER A 60 -1.20 4.77 -12.47
CA SER A 60 -0.59 5.32 -13.67
C SER A 60 0.92 5.15 -13.58
N PHE A 61 1.49 4.33 -14.46
CA PHE A 61 2.93 4.14 -14.60
C PHE A 61 3.49 5.11 -15.65
N LEU A 62 4.57 5.80 -15.32
CA LEU A 62 5.20 6.80 -16.15
C LEU A 62 6.49 6.24 -16.73
N ASP A 63 6.69 6.41 -18.03
CA ASP A 63 7.96 6.15 -18.74
C ASP A 63 8.51 4.69 -18.64
N GLY A 64 7.68 3.74 -18.21
CA GLY A 64 7.86 2.30 -18.42
C GLY A 64 8.96 1.60 -17.61
N GLN A 65 9.61 2.25 -16.65
CA GLN A 65 10.64 1.59 -15.81
C GLN A 65 10.07 0.64 -14.76
N TYR A 66 8.84 0.87 -14.32
CA TYR A 66 8.13 0.07 -13.32
C TYR A 66 6.74 -0.25 -13.83
N GLY A 67 6.25 -1.45 -13.54
CA GLY A 67 4.97 -1.93 -14.04
C GLY A 67 4.03 -2.47 -12.97
N LEU A 68 2.85 -2.87 -13.44
CA LEU A 68 1.78 -3.44 -12.62
C LEU A 68 2.25 -4.65 -11.80
N ALA A 69 3.02 -5.55 -12.41
CA ALA A 69 3.49 -6.77 -11.74
C ALA A 69 4.41 -6.46 -10.55
N ASP A 70 5.32 -5.49 -10.68
CA ASP A 70 6.22 -5.08 -9.61
C ASP A 70 5.44 -4.41 -8.47
N ARG A 71 4.46 -3.56 -8.82
CA ARG A 71 3.58 -2.92 -7.83
C ARG A 71 2.77 -3.95 -7.06
N GLU A 72 2.12 -4.86 -7.76
CA GLU A 72 1.29 -5.90 -7.14
C GLU A 72 2.13 -6.80 -6.21
N ALA A 73 3.30 -7.24 -6.66
CA ALA A 73 4.19 -8.07 -5.84
C ALA A 73 4.67 -7.33 -4.58
N GLY A 74 5.05 -6.05 -4.72
CA GLY A 74 5.46 -5.21 -3.59
C GLY A 74 4.33 -4.98 -2.59
N CYS A 75 3.12 -4.66 -3.06
CA CYS A 75 1.95 -4.48 -2.21
C CYS A 75 1.54 -5.78 -1.50
N ARG A 76 1.56 -6.91 -2.21
CA ARG A 76 1.31 -8.24 -1.62
C ARG A 76 2.27 -8.55 -0.47
N SER A 77 3.57 -8.36 -0.69
CA SER A 77 4.58 -8.62 0.36
C SER A 77 4.39 -7.73 1.60
N ARG A 78 3.99 -6.47 1.41
CA ARG A 78 3.66 -5.57 2.54
C ARG A 78 2.41 -6.02 3.30
N LEU A 79 1.37 -6.47 2.60
CA LEU A 79 0.16 -6.99 3.22
C LEU A 79 0.41 -8.34 3.94
N GLU A 80 1.28 -9.19 3.41
CA GLU A 80 1.74 -10.41 4.11
C GLU A 80 2.50 -10.09 5.39
N THR A 81 3.37 -9.06 5.36
CA THR A 81 4.07 -8.58 6.56
C THR A 81 3.08 -8.06 7.60
N LEU A 82 2.07 -7.28 7.17
CA LEU A 82 1.02 -6.77 8.04
C LEU A 82 0.27 -7.90 8.76
N THR A 83 -0.01 -9.02 8.08
CA THR A 83 -0.63 -10.19 8.71
C THR A 83 0.17 -10.66 9.92
N GLY A 84 1.49 -10.81 9.78
CA GLY A 84 2.36 -11.24 10.89
C GLY A 84 2.41 -10.25 12.06
N GLU A 85 2.37 -8.94 11.78
CA GLU A 85 2.30 -7.90 12.81
C GLU A 85 0.98 -7.97 13.59
N VAL A 86 -0.15 -8.14 12.90
CA VAL A 86 -1.48 -8.24 13.54
C VAL A 86 -1.58 -9.49 14.41
N GLU A 87 -1.04 -10.63 13.96
CA GLU A 87 -1.00 -11.85 14.77
C GLU A 87 -0.15 -11.66 16.03
N THR A 88 0.99 -10.98 15.92
CA THR A 88 1.84 -10.67 17.07
C THR A 88 1.12 -9.80 18.10
N VAL A 89 0.40 -8.77 17.64
CA VAL A 89 -0.38 -7.89 18.51
C VAL A 89 -1.56 -8.63 19.15
N ALA A 90 -2.25 -9.50 18.41
CA ALA A 90 -3.37 -10.29 18.93
C ALA A 90 -2.95 -11.28 20.03
N VAL A 91 -1.73 -11.80 19.99
CA VAL A 91 -1.17 -12.68 21.04
C VAL A 91 -0.74 -11.89 22.28
N ALA A 92 -0.39 -10.61 22.11
CA ALA A 92 0.03 -9.73 23.20
C ALA A 92 -1.13 -9.04 23.94
N ALA A 93 -2.36 -9.11 23.40
CA ALA A 93 -3.59 -8.54 23.96
C ALA A 93 -4.41 -9.58 24.75
#